data_AF-A0A164Q355-F1
#
_entry.id   AF-A0A164Q355-F1
#
_cell.length_a   1.000
_cell.length_b   1.000
_cell.length_c   1.000
_cell.angle_alpha   90.00
_cell.angle_beta   90.00
_cell.angle_gamma   90.00
#
_symmetry.space_group_name_H-M   'P 1'
#
loop_
_entity.id
_entity.type
_entity.pdbx_description
1 polymer ?
#
loop_
_entity_poly.entity_id
_entity_poly.type
_entity_poly.pdbx_seq_one_letter_code
_entity_poly.pdbx_strand_id
1 'polypeptide(L)'
;MEGKRKRASSSPDPPEASTSTSTPQPNPKKQKTQGCQTGRKLSRRAQAVVRMREKIIEMAQAGELPQPPLPTDRALKEVAFNCAPEEETQPPPDAIYMDNPPRRQSNAKANNKALEFFGDKDWNLEIALICFISFAFTVRQVIRLAALLSCNDVMGELVLQGDWFSDPDLCMSDADLWKLSLFRKLPDDERVRTTVPKVLGNLEEANTNAVRREFGIKPIRDYLKALVTILAPPARITQDETPADQEPPYRLKLAVSSDFNCCCQNMMTELADTSLRGIMAETREVFKDVLDSVKDSEGKVDLMVFNKREDLQMPHALRMDLGTHIINYLITAIAFEMEPPNIHLVEEGQVFASLVSTLVQVLTYQEVLAFFSTSIGLGNWVKGQDRLSSGPGVPSQVFTAAVGYYHEVNNEVDPHYEPLKTFFRPMVKCGIEILRKHGHTFTTLPSDHGDNDVDE
;
A
#
# COMPACT_ATOMS: atom_id res chain seq x y z
N MET A 1 84.63 -6.61 6.48
CA MET A 1 83.68 -7.05 5.44
C MET A 1 82.40 -6.28 5.68
N GLU A 2 82.37 -5.03 5.21
CA GLU A 2 81.75 -4.66 3.91
C GLU A 2 80.25 -4.92 4.01
N GLY A 3 79.40 -3.91 4.22
CA GLY A 3 79.27 -2.62 3.53
C GLY A 3 77.83 -2.61 2.96
N LYS A 4 77.05 -1.55 2.85
CA LYS A 4 77.16 -0.08 2.92
C LYS A 4 75.68 0.40 3.05
N ARG A 5 75.37 1.36 3.94
CA ARG A 5 74.88 2.74 3.64
C ARG A 5 73.59 2.83 2.78
N LYS A 6 72.56 3.64 3.07
CA LYS A 6 72.60 5.07 3.47
C LYS A 6 71.17 5.59 3.86
N ARG A 7 71.17 6.62 4.72
CA ARG A 7 70.13 7.64 5.03
C ARG A 7 69.62 8.36 3.75
N ALA A 8 68.61 9.24 3.66
CA ALA A 8 67.78 10.04 4.59
C ALA A 8 66.60 10.68 3.81
N SER A 9 65.60 11.14 4.56
CA SER A 9 64.68 12.29 4.37
C SER A 9 64.65 13.11 3.05
N SER A 10 63.43 13.38 2.55
CA SER A 10 62.92 14.74 2.25
C SER A 10 61.49 14.68 1.65
N SER A 11 60.51 15.35 2.30
CA SER A 11 59.30 15.90 1.67
C SER A 11 59.63 17.26 1.00
N PRO A 12 58.74 18.01 0.32
CA PRO A 12 57.45 17.72 -0.35
C PRO A 12 57.32 18.34 -1.80
N ASP A 13 56.11 18.20 -2.39
CA ASP A 13 55.48 18.96 -3.51
C ASP A 13 55.80 18.56 -4.98
N PRO A 14 54.90 18.88 -5.95
CA PRO A 14 53.79 18.03 -6.39
C PRO A 14 53.89 17.70 -7.90
N PRO A 15 53.01 16.85 -8.46
CA PRO A 15 52.53 17.19 -9.79
C PRO A 15 51.03 16.97 -9.98
N GLU A 16 50.40 18.07 -10.39
CA GLU A 16 49.58 18.17 -11.60
C GLU A 16 48.39 17.22 -11.77
N ALA A 17 47.22 17.86 -11.70
CA ALA A 17 45.95 17.40 -12.20
C ALA A 17 46.06 16.82 -13.62
N SER A 18 45.65 15.57 -13.77
CA SER A 18 45.15 15.03 -15.02
C SER A 18 43.69 14.64 -14.82
N THR A 19 42.81 15.53 -15.27
CA THR A 19 41.38 15.29 -15.44
C THR A 19 41.17 14.21 -16.49
N SER A 20 40.93 12.97 -16.06
CA SER A 20 40.31 11.95 -16.91
C SER A 20 38.81 11.91 -16.61
N THR A 21 38.04 12.69 -17.37
CA THR A 21 36.59 12.55 -17.50
C THR A 21 36.26 11.18 -18.10
N SER A 22 35.92 10.21 -17.26
CA SER A 22 35.22 9.00 -17.66
C SER A 22 33.71 9.24 -17.57
N THR A 23 33.14 9.66 -18.70
CA THR A 23 31.70 9.67 -18.93
C THR A 23 31.16 8.24 -18.75
N PRO A 24 30.16 7.99 -17.89
CA PRO A 24 29.49 6.69 -17.85
C PRO A 24 28.68 6.56 -19.15
N GLN A 25 29.12 5.69 -20.06
CA GLN A 25 28.28 5.26 -21.16
C GLN A 25 27.04 4.53 -20.58
N PRO A 26 25.82 4.87 -21.03
CA PRO A 26 24.64 4.11 -20.66
C PRO A 26 24.75 2.73 -21.30
N ASN A 27 24.78 1.68 -20.47
CA ASN A 27 24.59 0.32 -20.94
C ASN A 27 23.23 0.24 -21.67
N PRO A 28 23.17 -0.14 -22.95
CA PRO A 28 21.90 -0.33 -23.62
C PRO A 28 21.22 -1.53 -22.97
N LYS A 29 20.17 -1.28 -22.17
CA LYS A 29 19.21 -2.30 -21.78
C LYS A 29 18.71 -2.93 -23.09
N LYS A 30 19.08 -4.19 -23.32
CA LYS A 30 18.52 -5.01 -24.41
C LYS A 30 17.00 -4.97 -24.29
N GLN A 31 16.37 -4.21 -25.17
CA GLN A 31 14.95 -4.34 -25.48
C GLN A 31 14.70 -5.80 -25.85
N LYS A 32 13.97 -6.53 -25.00
CA LYS A 32 13.31 -7.75 -25.43
C LYS A 32 12.14 -7.31 -26.28
N THR A 33 12.33 -7.26 -27.59
CA THR A 33 11.25 -7.40 -28.55
C THR A 33 10.47 -8.67 -28.18
N GLN A 34 9.24 -8.49 -27.71
CA GLN A 34 8.29 -9.56 -27.45
C GLN A 34 7.85 -10.14 -28.80
N GLY A 35 8.67 -11.06 -29.31
CA GLY A 35 8.23 -12.03 -30.31
C GLY A 35 7.34 -13.06 -29.61
N CYS A 36 6.17 -13.29 -30.19
CA CYS A 36 5.20 -14.34 -29.89
C CYS A 36 5.88 -15.65 -29.45
N GLN A 37 5.83 -15.97 -28.15
CA GLN A 37 6.20 -17.28 -27.60
C GLN A 37 4.95 -17.94 -27.01
N THR A 38 4.13 -18.52 -27.89
CA THR A 38 3.12 -19.51 -27.54
C THR A 38 3.82 -20.76 -26.98
N GLY A 39 3.95 -20.88 -25.66
CA GLY A 39 4.50 -22.10 -25.07
C GLY A 39 4.91 -22.08 -23.60
N ARG A 40 4.95 -20.93 -22.92
CA ARG A 40 5.21 -20.92 -21.47
C ARG A 40 3.94 -21.18 -20.68
N LYS A 41 3.92 -22.23 -19.85
CA LYS A 41 2.87 -22.45 -18.86
C LYS A 41 2.81 -21.21 -17.94
N LEU A 42 1.65 -20.56 -17.89
CA LEU A 42 1.39 -19.45 -16.98
C LEU A 42 1.63 -19.89 -15.53
N SER A 43 2.12 -18.97 -14.70
CA SER A 43 2.21 -19.20 -13.25
C SER A 43 0.81 -19.47 -12.66
N ARG A 44 0.72 -20.17 -11.52
CA ARG A 44 -0.58 -20.44 -10.87
C ARG A 44 -1.35 -19.14 -10.56
N ARG A 45 -0.63 -18.08 -10.17
CA ARG A 45 -1.20 -16.76 -9.95
C ARG A 45 -1.79 -16.18 -11.23
N ALA A 46 -1.03 -16.21 -12.33
CA ALA A 46 -1.52 -15.73 -13.63
C ALA A 46 -2.75 -16.52 -14.11
N GLN A 47 -2.78 -17.83 -13.89
CA GLN A 47 -3.97 -18.65 -14.20
C GLN A 47 -5.18 -18.27 -13.35
N ALA A 48 -5.00 -17.94 -12.06
CA ALA A 48 -6.09 -17.47 -11.21
C ALA A 48 -6.64 -16.12 -11.70
N VAL A 49 -5.76 -15.18 -12.10
CA VAL A 49 -6.16 -13.90 -12.70
C VAL A 49 -6.96 -14.11 -13.98
N VAL A 50 -6.49 -14.98 -14.88
CA VAL A 50 -7.23 -15.33 -16.11
C VAL A 50 -8.63 -15.85 -15.78
N ARG A 51 -8.76 -16.82 -14.87
CA ARG A 51 -10.09 -17.37 -14.48
C ARG A 51 -11.01 -16.32 -13.87
N MET A 52 -10.48 -15.40 -13.06
CA MET A 52 -11.29 -14.31 -12.51
C MET A 52 -11.79 -13.38 -13.62
N ARG A 53 -10.94 -13.03 -14.58
CA ARG A 53 -11.32 -12.18 -15.71
C ARG A 53 -12.32 -12.85 -16.64
N GLU A 54 -12.14 -14.15 -16.93
CA GLU A 54 -13.14 -14.96 -17.63
C GLU A 54 -14.49 -14.91 -16.91
N LYS A 55 -14.50 -15.04 -15.58
CA LYS A 55 -15.73 -14.96 -14.79
C LYS A 55 -16.37 -13.57 -14.82
N ILE A 56 -15.58 -12.49 -14.78
CA ILE A 56 -16.08 -11.12 -14.90
C ILE A 56 -16.77 -10.93 -16.26
N ILE A 57 -16.13 -11.36 -17.34
CA ILE A 57 -16.68 -11.27 -18.70
C ILE A 57 -17.98 -12.06 -18.82
N GLU A 58 -18.00 -13.31 -18.34
CA GLU A 58 -19.19 -14.17 -18.34
C GLU A 58 -20.38 -13.49 -17.63
N MET A 59 -20.14 -12.91 -16.45
CA MET A 59 -21.19 -12.25 -15.68
C MET A 59 -21.65 -10.93 -16.30
N ALA A 60 -20.74 -10.17 -16.90
CA ALA A 60 -21.09 -8.96 -17.63
C ALA A 60 -22.03 -9.28 -18.80
N GLN A 61 -21.73 -10.35 -19.56
CA GLN A 61 -22.56 -10.81 -20.67
C GLN A 61 -23.94 -11.31 -20.21
N ALA A 62 -24.02 -11.87 -18.99
CA ALA A 62 -25.28 -12.28 -18.38
C ALA A 62 -26.09 -11.12 -17.74
N GLY A 63 -25.50 -9.92 -17.62
CA GLY A 63 -26.12 -8.79 -16.90
C GLY A 63 -26.14 -8.97 -15.38
N GLU A 64 -25.29 -9.83 -14.84
CA GLU A 64 -25.25 -10.20 -13.41
C GLU A 64 -24.06 -9.56 -12.67
N LEU A 65 -23.15 -8.90 -13.38
CA LEU A 65 -21.98 -8.26 -12.76
C LEU A 65 -22.43 -7.10 -11.85
N PRO A 66 -22.09 -7.12 -10.55
CA PRO A 66 -22.36 -6.00 -9.66
C PRO A 66 -21.81 -4.70 -10.23
N GLN A 67 -22.62 -3.64 -10.19
CA GLN A 67 -22.20 -2.34 -10.68
C GLN A 67 -21.53 -1.56 -9.54
N PRO A 68 -20.39 -0.90 -9.81
CA PRO A 68 -19.75 -0.05 -8.82
C PRO A 68 -20.64 1.15 -8.50
N PRO A 69 -20.71 1.58 -7.22
CA PRO A 69 -21.28 2.87 -6.90
C PRO A 69 -20.48 3.97 -7.60
N LEU A 70 -21.15 5.05 -8.00
CA LEU A 70 -20.52 6.22 -8.61
C LEU A 70 -20.79 7.47 -7.76
N PRO A 71 -19.83 8.40 -7.65
CA PRO A 71 -20.06 9.69 -6.99
C PRO A 71 -21.09 10.52 -7.76
N THR A 72 -21.93 11.26 -7.03
CA THR A 72 -22.87 12.22 -7.63
C THR A 72 -22.40 13.66 -7.47
N ASP A 73 -21.46 13.93 -6.57
CA ASP A 73 -20.72 15.19 -6.52
C ASP A 73 -19.89 15.33 -7.81
N ARG A 74 -20.24 16.35 -8.59
CA ARG A 74 -19.62 16.60 -9.89
C ARG A 74 -18.12 16.89 -9.78
N ALA A 75 -17.68 17.65 -8.78
CA ALA A 75 -16.26 17.99 -8.65
C ALA A 75 -15.43 16.75 -8.28
N LEU A 76 -15.96 15.90 -7.39
CA LEU A 76 -15.30 14.62 -7.06
C LEU A 76 -15.28 13.67 -8.26
N LYS A 77 -16.39 13.58 -9.00
CA LYS A 77 -16.48 12.75 -10.20
C LYS A 77 -15.50 13.21 -11.28
N GLU A 78 -15.49 14.50 -11.61
CA GLU A 78 -14.58 15.09 -12.62
C GLU A 78 -13.11 14.81 -12.27
N VAL A 79 -12.73 14.88 -11.00
CA VAL A 79 -11.37 14.53 -10.58
C VAL A 79 -11.12 13.03 -10.64
N ALA A 80 -12.03 12.19 -10.14
CA ALA A 80 -11.87 10.73 -10.12
C ALA A 80 -11.68 10.14 -11.54
N PHE A 81 -12.39 10.72 -12.51
CA PHE A 81 -12.37 10.34 -13.92
C PHE A 81 -11.29 11.08 -14.73
N ASN A 82 -10.54 12.01 -14.13
CA ASN A 82 -9.36 12.62 -14.74
C ASN A 82 -8.10 11.80 -14.44
N CYS A 83 -7.82 10.78 -15.24
CA CYS A 83 -6.76 9.81 -14.95
C CYS A 83 -5.36 10.43 -14.97
N ALA A 84 -4.57 10.14 -13.93
CA ALA A 84 -3.13 10.37 -13.96
C ALA A 84 -2.46 9.51 -15.05
N PRO A 85 -1.48 10.05 -15.81
CA PRO A 85 -0.79 9.28 -16.85
C PRO A 85 -0.01 8.09 -16.26
N GLU A 86 -0.16 6.90 -16.84
CA GLU A 86 0.54 5.69 -16.39
C GLU A 86 1.44 5.06 -17.48
N GLU A 87 1.13 5.27 -18.76
CA GLU A 87 1.98 4.82 -19.88
C GLU A 87 3.03 5.87 -20.26
N GLU A 88 4.31 5.49 -20.14
CA GLU A 88 5.45 6.34 -20.54
C GLU A 88 5.71 6.31 -22.04
N THR A 89 5.27 5.24 -22.73
CA THR A 89 5.53 5.04 -24.15
C THR A 89 4.67 5.98 -24.99
N GLN A 90 5.31 6.93 -25.67
CA GLN A 90 4.61 7.83 -26.58
C GLN A 90 3.99 7.06 -27.75
N PRO A 91 2.73 7.39 -28.12
CA PRO A 91 2.09 6.79 -29.27
C PRO A 91 2.81 7.22 -30.57
N PRO A 92 2.82 6.36 -31.61
CA PRO A 92 3.36 6.75 -32.90
C PRO A 92 2.53 7.88 -33.53
N PRO A 93 3.11 8.70 -34.43
CA PRO A 93 2.42 9.85 -35.03
C PRO A 93 1.13 9.49 -35.78
N ASP A 94 1.03 8.26 -36.28
CA ASP A 94 -0.09 7.68 -37.01
C ASP A 94 -0.98 6.77 -36.15
N ALA A 95 -0.89 6.88 -34.82
CA ALA A 95 -1.70 6.10 -33.89
C ALA A 95 -3.21 6.28 -34.15
N ILE A 96 -3.90 5.15 -34.34
CA ILE A 96 -5.35 5.09 -34.46
C ILE A 96 -5.95 4.70 -33.11
N TYR A 97 -6.62 5.66 -32.49
CA TYR A 97 -7.38 5.50 -31.25
C TYR A 97 -8.76 4.90 -31.52
N MET A 98 -9.32 4.24 -30.51
CA MET A 98 -10.76 3.93 -30.52
C MET A 98 -11.57 5.20 -30.24
N ASP A 99 -12.80 5.25 -30.77
CA ASP A 99 -13.69 6.42 -30.59
C ASP A 99 -14.20 6.56 -29.14
N ASN A 100 -14.13 5.49 -28.34
CA ASN A 100 -14.63 5.44 -26.98
C ASN A 100 -13.58 4.81 -26.02
N PRO A 101 -13.02 5.55 -25.04
CA PRO A 101 -13.40 6.91 -24.67
C PRO A 101 -12.82 7.99 -25.61
N PRO A 102 -13.55 9.09 -25.83
CA PRO A 102 -13.12 10.18 -26.69
C PRO A 102 -11.92 10.93 -26.09
N ARG A 103 -11.00 11.38 -26.96
CA ARG A 103 -9.90 12.27 -26.57
C ARG A 103 -10.46 13.61 -26.10
N ARG A 104 -10.30 13.93 -24.82
CA ARG A 104 -10.83 15.15 -24.19
C ARG A 104 -9.84 15.71 -23.18
N GLN A 105 -9.98 17.00 -22.90
CA GLN A 105 -9.32 17.65 -21.78
C GLN A 105 -10.29 17.67 -20.60
N SER A 106 -9.77 17.41 -19.40
CA SER A 106 -10.57 17.49 -18.19
C SER A 106 -10.84 18.95 -17.81
N ASN A 107 -11.99 19.19 -17.18
CA ASN A 107 -12.31 20.46 -16.53
C ASN A 107 -11.79 20.51 -15.07
N ALA A 108 -11.34 19.37 -14.54
CA ALA A 108 -10.80 19.29 -13.19
C ALA A 108 -9.43 19.96 -13.08
N LYS A 109 -9.17 20.59 -11.94
CA LYS A 109 -7.85 21.18 -11.64
C LYS A 109 -6.79 20.12 -11.33
N ALA A 110 -7.19 18.97 -10.80
CA ALA A 110 -6.30 17.88 -10.42
C ALA A 110 -6.62 16.61 -11.20
N ASN A 111 -5.63 15.73 -11.38
CA ASN A 111 -5.89 14.35 -11.76
C ASN A 111 -6.26 13.50 -10.53
N ASN A 112 -6.62 12.25 -10.79
CA ASN A 112 -7.17 11.35 -9.79
C ASN A 112 -6.13 10.75 -8.82
N LYS A 113 -4.84 11.13 -8.88
CA LYS A 113 -3.77 10.41 -8.15
C LYS A 113 -3.96 10.38 -6.63
N ALA A 114 -4.47 11.47 -6.05
CA ALA A 114 -4.75 11.54 -4.62
C ALA A 114 -5.91 10.64 -4.20
N LEU A 115 -6.95 10.55 -5.04
CA LEU A 115 -8.09 9.66 -4.82
C LEU A 115 -7.67 8.20 -5.02
N GLU A 116 -6.94 7.90 -6.10
CA GLU A 116 -6.36 6.58 -6.40
C GLU A 116 -5.58 6.06 -5.19
N PHE A 117 -4.62 6.85 -4.69
CA PHE A 117 -3.72 6.41 -3.62
C PHE A 117 -4.46 6.03 -2.34
N PHE A 118 -5.47 6.80 -1.94
CA PHE A 118 -6.27 6.48 -0.76
C PHE A 118 -7.27 5.35 -1.06
N GLY A 119 -7.84 5.35 -2.26
CA GLY A 119 -8.71 4.28 -2.77
C GLY A 119 -8.06 2.91 -2.74
N ASP A 120 -6.77 2.80 -3.10
CA ASP A 120 -5.97 1.58 -2.98
C ASP A 120 -5.95 1.06 -1.53
N LYS A 121 -5.87 1.95 -0.52
CA LYS A 121 -5.91 1.53 0.89
C LYS A 121 -7.27 1.01 1.31
N ASP A 122 -8.33 1.67 0.85
CA ASP A 122 -9.71 1.25 1.11
C ASP A 122 -9.99 -0.11 0.47
N TRP A 123 -9.67 -0.24 -0.81
CA TRP A 123 -9.88 -1.45 -1.58
C TRP A 123 -9.16 -2.64 -0.97
N ASN A 124 -7.86 -2.49 -0.69
CA ASN A 124 -7.06 -3.56 -0.08
C ASN A 124 -7.56 -3.94 1.31
N LEU A 125 -7.89 -2.96 2.17
CA LEU A 125 -8.37 -3.24 3.52
C LEU A 125 -9.72 -3.97 3.49
N GLU A 126 -10.70 -3.47 2.73
CA GLU A 126 -12.03 -4.06 2.68
C GLU A 126 -12.01 -5.46 2.06
N ILE A 127 -11.23 -5.69 1.00
CA ILE A 127 -11.05 -7.05 0.45
C ILE A 127 -10.39 -7.97 1.46
N ALA A 128 -9.33 -7.52 2.15
CA ALA A 128 -8.66 -8.33 3.16
C ALA A 128 -9.62 -8.72 4.29
N LEU A 129 -10.45 -7.78 4.75
CA LEU A 129 -11.50 -8.00 5.74
C LEU A 129 -12.52 -9.04 5.29
N ILE A 130 -13.06 -8.91 4.08
CA ILE A 130 -14.05 -9.85 3.53
C ILE A 130 -13.43 -11.24 3.36
N CYS A 131 -12.21 -11.33 2.83
CA CYS A 131 -11.49 -12.59 2.67
C CYS A 131 -11.24 -13.26 4.02
N PHE A 132 -10.82 -12.47 5.00
CA PHE A 132 -10.51 -12.91 6.35
C PHE A 132 -11.76 -13.46 7.07
N ILE A 133 -12.89 -12.77 6.97
CA ILE A 133 -14.15 -13.16 7.64
C ILE A 133 -14.82 -14.35 6.95
N SER A 134 -14.82 -14.38 5.61
CA SER A 134 -15.75 -15.24 4.86
C SER A 134 -15.10 -16.36 4.03
N PHE A 135 -13.80 -16.30 3.71
CA PHE A 135 -13.23 -17.15 2.67
C PHE A 135 -11.92 -17.86 3.01
N ALA A 136 -11.18 -17.41 4.01
CA ALA A 136 -9.84 -17.90 4.29
C ALA A 136 -9.75 -18.70 5.60
N PHE A 137 -9.00 -19.80 5.54
CA PHE A 137 -8.69 -20.69 6.67
C PHE A 137 -7.22 -20.59 7.10
N THR A 138 -6.34 -20.09 6.22
CA THR A 138 -4.90 -19.94 6.47
C THR A 138 -4.39 -18.54 6.12
N VAL A 139 -3.25 -18.13 6.71
CA VAL A 139 -2.61 -16.83 6.43
C VAL A 139 -2.30 -16.69 4.94
N ARG A 140 -1.79 -17.78 4.36
CA ARG A 140 -1.42 -17.87 2.95
C ARG A 140 -2.63 -17.66 2.04
N GLN A 141 -3.80 -18.16 2.43
CA GLN A 141 -5.04 -17.93 1.69
C GLN A 141 -5.50 -16.49 1.78
N VAL A 142 -5.52 -15.87 2.98
CA VAL A 142 -5.92 -14.45 3.12
C VAL A 142 -5.06 -13.58 2.21
N ILE A 143 -3.73 -13.67 2.36
CA ILE A 143 -2.77 -12.83 1.62
C ILE A 143 -2.92 -13.03 0.11
N ARG A 144 -2.98 -14.28 -0.35
CA ARG A 144 -3.01 -14.56 -1.79
C ARG A 144 -4.35 -14.22 -2.41
N LEU A 145 -5.44 -14.52 -1.71
CA LEU A 145 -6.78 -14.23 -2.18
C LEU A 145 -6.99 -12.71 -2.26
N ALA A 146 -6.65 -11.98 -1.19
CA ALA A 146 -6.73 -10.53 -1.18
C ALA A 146 -5.87 -9.92 -2.29
N ALA A 147 -4.59 -10.31 -2.41
CA ALA A 147 -3.69 -9.79 -3.43
C ALA A 147 -4.04 -10.19 -4.88
N LEU A 148 -4.86 -11.23 -5.07
CA LEU A 148 -5.42 -11.60 -6.37
C LEU A 148 -6.63 -10.74 -6.70
N LEU A 149 -7.53 -10.54 -5.74
CA LEU A 149 -8.76 -9.78 -5.91
C LEU A 149 -8.52 -8.27 -6.01
N SER A 150 -7.44 -7.76 -5.40
CA SER A 150 -7.07 -6.35 -5.44
C SER A 150 -6.07 -5.98 -6.53
N CYS A 151 -5.74 -6.87 -7.49
CA CYS A 151 -4.79 -6.52 -8.53
C CYS A 151 -5.41 -5.69 -9.66
N ASN A 152 -4.61 -4.81 -10.26
CA ASN A 152 -5.07 -3.89 -11.33
C ASN A 152 -5.61 -4.63 -12.56
N ASP A 153 -5.19 -5.87 -12.82
CA ASP A 153 -5.76 -6.71 -13.90
C ASP A 153 -7.24 -7.06 -13.64
N VAL A 154 -7.61 -7.32 -12.39
CA VAL A 154 -8.99 -7.65 -12.02
C VAL A 154 -9.82 -6.37 -12.00
N MET A 155 -9.34 -5.32 -11.33
CA MET A 155 -10.03 -4.02 -11.28
C MET A 155 -10.21 -3.41 -12.67
N GLY A 156 -9.17 -3.45 -13.50
CA GLY A 156 -9.25 -2.95 -14.86
C GLY A 156 -10.22 -3.75 -15.74
N GLU A 157 -10.38 -5.06 -15.53
CA GLU A 157 -11.41 -5.83 -16.23
C GLU A 157 -12.82 -5.44 -15.76
N LEU A 158 -13.03 -5.13 -14.47
CA LEU A 158 -14.31 -4.62 -13.98
C LEU A 158 -14.68 -3.30 -14.68
N VAL A 159 -13.72 -2.37 -14.77
CA VAL A 159 -13.91 -1.10 -15.51
C VAL A 159 -14.17 -1.35 -16.99
N LEU A 160 -13.50 -2.33 -17.61
CA LEU A 160 -13.72 -2.66 -19.02
C LEU A 160 -15.14 -3.15 -19.32
N GLN A 161 -15.72 -3.91 -18.39
CA GLN A 161 -17.08 -4.43 -18.51
C GLN A 161 -18.15 -3.44 -18.02
N GLY A 162 -17.75 -2.39 -17.30
CA GLY A 162 -18.63 -1.29 -16.92
C GLY A 162 -18.88 -0.30 -18.06
N ASP A 163 -19.92 0.53 -17.92
CA ASP A 163 -20.25 1.59 -18.89
C ASP A 163 -19.43 2.89 -18.67
N TRP A 164 -18.21 2.77 -18.14
CA TRP A 164 -17.41 3.91 -17.69
C TRP A 164 -16.83 4.71 -18.85
N PHE A 165 -16.59 4.07 -19.99
CA PHE A 165 -16.07 4.77 -21.17
C PHE A 165 -17.07 5.76 -21.76
N SER A 166 -18.37 5.50 -21.56
CA SER A 166 -19.44 6.39 -21.99
C SER A 166 -19.56 7.63 -21.08
N ASP A 167 -18.84 7.66 -19.95
CA ASP A 167 -18.90 8.78 -19.02
C ASP A 167 -18.27 10.04 -19.62
N PRO A 168 -18.96 11.19 -19.61
CA PRO A 168 -18.47 12.40 -20.23
C PRO A 168 -17.21 12.97 -19.57
N ASP A 169 -16.97 12.65 -18.30
CA ASP A 169 -15.87 13.20 -17.52
C ASP A 169 -14.57 12.36 -17.62
N LEU A 170 -14.65 11.17 -18.24
CA LEU A 170 -13.48 10.30 -18.42
C LEU A 170 -12.42 10.95 -19.31
N CYS A 171 -11.27 11.24 -18.72
CA CYS A 171 -10.11 11.80 -19.39
C CYS A 171 -8.87 10.93 -19.12
N MET A 172 -8.11 10.64 -20.17
CA MET A 172 -6.89 9.83 -20.12
C MET A 172 -5.82 10.46 -21.01
N SER A 173 -4.54 10.17 -20.72
CA SER A 173 -3.45 10.59 -21.61
C SER A 173 -3.52 9.89 -22.96
N ASP A 174 -2.94 10.49 -24.00
CA ASP A 174 -2.88 9.87 -25.33
C ASP A 174 -2.14 8.52 -25.29
N ALA A 175 -1.08 8.39 -24.49
CA ALA A 175 -0.35 7.13 -24.34
C ALA A 175 -1.22 6.02 -23.74
N ASP A 176 -2.01 6.34 -22.71
CA ASP A 176 -2.94 5.40 -22.07
C ASP A 176 -4.07 5.00 -23.03
N LEU A 177 -4.65 5.96 -23.76
CA LEU A 177 -5.69 5.70 -24.76
C LEU A 177 -5.19 4.81 -25.90
N TRP A 178 -3.95 5.04 -26.35
CA TRP A 178 -3.34 4.18 -27.37
C TRP A 178 -3.13 2.76 -26.85
N LYS A 179 -2.61 2.61 -25.62
CA LYS A 179 -2.42 1.31 -24.99
C LYS A 179 -3.74 0.55 -24.84
N LEU A 180 -4.79 1.24 -24.39
CA LEU A 180 -6.14 0.70 -24.30
C LEU A 180 -6.68 0.27 -25.67
N SER A 181 -6.46 1.08 -26.70
CA SER A 181 -6.89 0.79 -28.07
C SER A 181 -6.20 -0.46 -28.62
N LEU A 182 -4.92 -0.66 -28.34
CA LEU A 182 -4.19 -1.88 -28.70
C LEU A 182 -4.76 -3.09 -27.95
N PHE A 183 -4.97 -2.95 -26.65
CA PHE A 183 -5.48 -4.01 -25.79
C PHE A 183 -6.87 -4.50 -26.21
N ARG A 184 -7.80 -3.58 -26.51
CA ARG A 184 -9.18 -3.91 -26.91
C ARG A 184 -9.29 -4.53 -28.31
N LYS A 185 -8.28 -4.37 -29.16
CA LYS A 185 -8.22 -5.00 -30.50
C LYS A 185 -7.72 -6.45 -30.46
N LEU A 186 -7.21 -6.91 -29.32
CA LEU A 186 -6.76 -8.30 -29.17
C LEU A 186 -7.96 -9.27 -29.25
N PRO A 187 -7.79 -10.45 -29.86
CA PRO A 187 -8.76 -11.55 -29.75
C PRO A 187 -9.04 -11.89 -28.28
N ASP A 188 -10.26 -12.32 -27.95
CA ASP A 188 -10.68 -12.52 -26.55
C ASP A 188 -9.78 -13.51 -25.78
N ASP A 189 -9.31 -14.58 -26.44
CA ASP A 189 -8.43 -15.59 -25.85
C ASP A 189 -7.01 -15.05 -25.54
N GLU A 190 -6.56 -14.05 -26.30
CA GLU A 190 -5.32 -13.33 -26.06
C GLU A 190 -5.51 -12.18 -25.05
N ARG A 191 -6.62 -11.46 -25.16
CA ARG A 191 -6.98 -10.33 -24.30
C ARG A 191 -7.05 -10.74 -22.83
N VAL A 192 -7.67 -11.89 -22.54
CA VAL A 192 -7.83 -12.40 -21.17
C VAL A 192 -6.49 -12.84 -20.53
N ARG A 193 -5.46 -13.07 -21.35
CA ARG A 193 -4.11 -13.47 -20.90
C ARG A 193 -3.11 -12.31 -20.90
N THR A 194 -3.47 -11.21 -21.54
CA THR A 194 -2.66 -9.99 -21.60
C THR A 194 -2.96 -9.10 -20.39
N THR A 195 -1.95 -8.44 -19.85
CA THR A 195 -2.11 -7.48 -18.74
C THR A 195 -3.00 -6.31 -19.16
N VAL A 196 -3.98 -5.98 -18.32
CA VAL A 196 -4.91 -4.88 -18.53
C VAL A 196 -4.15 -3.55 -18.36
N PRO A 197 -4.45 -2.50 -19.15
CA PRO A 197 -3.84 -1.18 -18.95
C PRO A 197 -4.05 -0.68 -17.51
N LYS A 198 -2.94 -0.36 -16.84
CA LYS A 198 -2.91 -0.06 -15.40
C LYS A 198 -3.82 1.11 -15.00
N VAL A 199 -3.93 2.11 -15.88
CA VAL A 199 -4.82 3.28 -15.72
C VAL A 199 -6.26 2.92 -15.34
N LEU A 200 -6.76 1.75 -15.79
CA LEU A 200 -8.11 1.30 -15.47
C LEU A 200 -8.24 0.82 -14.03
N GLY A 201 -7.21 0.13 -13.50
CA GLY A 201 -7.20 -0.24 -12.08
C GLY A 201 -7.14 0.99 -11.18
N ASN A 202 -6.30 1.97 -11.54
CA ASN A 202 -6.18 3.23 -10.80
C ASN A 202 -7.49 4.04 -10.82
N LEU A 203 -8.24 3.98 -11.93
CA LEU A 203 -9.55 4.62 -12.05
C LEU A 203 -10.58 4.01 -11.09
N GLU A 204 -10.60 2.69 -10.94
CA GLU A 204 -11.46 2.01 -9.96
C GLU A 204 -11.12 2.40 -8.52
N GLU A 205 -9.83 2.47 -8.18
CA GLU A 205 -9.35 2.95 -6.88
C GLU A 205 -9.78 4.40 -6.64
N ALA A 206 -9.60 5.28 -7.62
CA ALA A 206 -10.00 6.68 -7.50
C ALA A 206 -11.51 6.84 -7.28
N ASN A 207 -12.33 6.09 -8.04
CA ASN A 207 -13.78 6.06 -7.85
C ASN A 207 -14.16 5.58 -6.45
N THR A 208 -13.49 4.54 -5.96
CA THR A 208 -13.70 4.02 -4.61
C THR A 208 -13.54 5.11 -3.56
N ASN A 209 -12.45 5.88 -3.62
CA ASN A 209 -12.28 6.96 -2.64
C ASN A 209 -13.27 8.12 -2.85
N ALA A 210 -13.63 8.45 -4.09
CA ALA A 210 -14.64 9.47 -4.37
C ALA A 210 -16.00 9.12 -3.75
N VAL A 211 -16.49 7.89 -3.99
CA VAL A 211 -17.72 7.35 -3.37
C VAL A 211 -17.62 7.39 -1.85
N ARG A 212 -16.48 7.00 -1.30
CA ARG A 212 -16.27 6.99 0.15
C ARG A 212 -16.45 8.37 0.76
N ARG A 213 -15.89 9.40 0.13
CA ARG A 213 -15.96 10.78 0.64
C ARG A 213 -17.39 11.31 0.64
N GLU A 214 -18.19 10.88 -0.33
CA GLU A 214 -19.58 11.33 -0.47
C GLU A 214 -20.55 10.53 0.40
N PHE A 215 -20.43 9.21 0.42
CA PHE A 215 -21.43 8.30 1.01
C PHE A 215 -20.92 7.46 2.19
N GLY A 216 -19.65 7.59 2.55
CA GLY A 216 -18.98 6.72 3.51
C GLY A 216 -18.54 5.38 2.91
N ILE A 217 -17.98 4.50 3.75
CA ILE A 217 -17.37 3.24 3.30
C ILE A 217 -18.40 2.14 2.95
N LYS A 218 -19.63 2.26 3.46
CA LYS A 218 -20.65 1.20 3.36
C LYS A 218 -20.98 0.78 1.91
N PRO A 219 -21.25 1.70 0.95
CA PRO A 219 -21.57 1.30 -0.42
C PRO A 219 -20.43 0.52 -1.10
N ILE A 220 -19.19 0.90 -0.82
CA ILE A 220 -17.99 0.22 -1.33
C ILE A 220 -17.90 -1.17 -0.74
N ARG A 221 -18.09 -1.30 0.58
CA ARG A 221 -18.08 -2.59 1.27
C ARG A 221 -19.16 -3.53 0.73
N ASP A 222 -20.36 -3.04 0.47
CA ASP A 222 -21.46 -3.84 -0.07
C ASP A 222 -21.16 -4.30 -1.51
N TYR A 223 -20.60 -3.41 -2.34
CA TYR A 223 -20.11 -3.74 -3.68
C TYR A 223 -19.00 -4.80 -3.65
N LEU A 224 -17.96 -4.59 -2.84
CA LEU A 224 -16.84 -5.51 -2.69
C LEU A 224 -17.28 -6.86 -2.13
N LYS A 225 -18.22 -6.92 -1.18
CA LYS A 225 -18.76 -8.18 -0.67
C LYS A 225 -19.40 -9.01 -1.78
N ALA A 226 -20.19 -8.37 -2.64
CA ALA A 226 -20.79 -9.05 -3.79
C ALA A 226 -19.72 -9.58 -4.76
N LEU A 227 -18.75 -8.73 -5.12
CA LEU A 227 -17.64 -9.10 -6.01
C LEU A 227 -16.77 -10.23 -5.45
N VAL A 228 -16.31 -10.11 -4.21
CA VAL A 228 -15.43 -11.11 -3.58
C VAL A 228 -16.15 -12.46 -3.47
N THR A 229 -17.45 -12.48 -3.18
CA THR A 229 -18.25 -13.72 -3.15
C THR A 229 -18.23 -14.45 -4.49
N ILE A 230 -18.28 -13.70 -5.59
CA ILE A 230 -18.23 -14.21 -6.96
C ILE A 230 -16.82 -14.66 -7.34
N LEU A 231 -15.81 -13.84 -7.04
CA LEU A 231 -14.46 -14.00 -7.56
C LEU A 231 -13.55 -14.85 -6.68
N ALA A 232 -13.91 -15.06 -5.41
CA ALA A 232 -13.11 -15.90 -4.52
C ALA A 232 -12.97 -17.35 -5.01
N PRO A 233 -14.03 -18.04 -5.48
CA PRO A 233 -13.89 -19.39 -6.03
C PRO A 233 -12.89 -19.53 -7.19
N PRO A 234 -12.94 -18.73 -8.29
CA PRO A 234 -11.93 -18.84 -9.36
C PRO A 234 -10.52 -18.39 -8.92
N ALA A 235 -10.42 -17.51 -7.92
CA ALA A 235 -9.16 -17.06 -7.34
C ALA A 235 -8.44 -18.13 -6.49
N ARG A 236 -9.17 -19.14 -5.98
CA ARG A 236 -8.59 -20.19 -5.13
C ARG A 236 -7.51 -20.99 -5.86
N ILE A 237 -6.46 -21.31 -5.11
CA ILE A 237 -5.36 -22.19 -5.52
C ILE A 237 -5.33 -23.34 -4.52
N THR A 238 -5.79 -24.52 -4.93
CA THR A 238 -6.05 -25.68 -4.04
C THR A 238 -4.82 -26.14 -3.24
N GLN A 239 -3.61 -25.86 -3.73
CA GLN A 239 -2.39 -26.23 -3.00
C GLN A 239 -2.15 -25.36 -1.76
N ASP A 240 -2.79 -24.19 -1.67
CA ASP A 240 -2.70 -23.30 -0.50
C ASP A 240 -3.64 -23.71 0.64
N GLU A 241 -4.38 -24.80 0.46
CA GLU A 241 -5.33 -25.36 1.43
C GLU A 241 -4.70 -26.40 2.37
N THR A 242 -3.40 -26.69 2.23
CA THR A 242 -2.74 -27.69 3.09
C THR A 242 -2.21 -27.07 4.39
N PRO A 243 -2.53 -27.64 5.58
CA PRO A 243 -2.01 -27.15 6.86
C PRO A 243 -0.49 -27.23 6.99
N ALA A 244 0.18 -28.08 6.22
CA ALA A 244 1.64 -28.24 6.23
C ALA A 244 2.38 -27.06 5.57
N ASP A 245 1.69 -26.25 4.78
CA ASP A 245 2.21 -25.05 4.12
C ASP A 245 2.13 -23.79 5.02
N GLN A 246 2.03 -23.99 6.34
CA GLN A 246 2.14 -23.01 7.41
C GLN A 246 3.54 -22.35 7.52
N GLU A 247 4.37 -22.38 6.46
CA GLU A 247 5.52 -21.48 6.43
C GLU A 247 4.99 -20.04 6.56
N PRO A 248 5.39 -19.32 7.61
CA PRO A 248 4.91 -17.98 7.87
C PRO A 248 5.29 -17.14 6.65
N PRO A 249 4.32 -16.56 5.92
CA PRO A 249 4.64 -15.70 4.79
C PRO A 249 5.26 -14.38 5.25
N TYR A 250 5.27 -14.12 6.56
CA TYR A 250 5.77 -12.90 7.16
C TYR A 250 7.30 -12.91 7.34
N ARG A 251 8.01 -12.89 6.22
CA ARG A 251 8.99 -11.81 6.13
C ARG A 251 8.19 -10.63 5.64
N LEU A 252 7.99 -9.60 6.47
CA LEU A 252 7.55 -8.31 5.94
C LEU A 252 8.39 -8.08 4.68
N LYS A 253 7.74 -7.92 3.51
CA LYS A 253 8.41 -7.38 2.33
C LYS A 253 8.70 -5.93 2.67
N LEU A 254 9.63 -5.70 3.58
CA LEU A 254 10.14 -4.39 3.91
C LEU A 254 10.72 -3.88 2.61
N ALA A 255 10.31 -2.68 2.22
CA ALA A 255 10.96 -1.96 1.16
C ALA A 255 12.43 -1.83 1.57
N VAL A 256 13.30 -2.70 1.05
CA VAL A 256 14.73 -2.51 1.10
C VAL A 256 14.98 -1.31 0.20
N SER A 257 15.07 -0.14 0.80
CA SER A 257 15.21 1.09 0.03
C SER A 257 16.01 2.12 0.80
N SER A 258 17.22 2.35 0.28
CA SER A 258 18.02 3.58 0.33
C SER A 258 18.48 4.12 1.70
N ASP A 259 19.66 4.73 1.70
CA ASP A 259 20.24 5.44 2.85
C ASP A 259 19.33 6.53 3.41
N PHE A 260 18.40 7.05 2.60
CA PHE A 260 17.41 8.07 2.98
C PHE A 260 16.40 7.57 4.03
N ASN A 261 15.92 6.34 3.87
CA ASN A 261 14.97 5.77 4.82
C ASN A 261 15.65 5.52 6.17
N CYS A 262 16.93 5.12 6.18
CA CYS A 262 17.71 4.92 7.42
C CYS A 262 17.78 6.19 8.29
N CYS A 263 18.00 7.36 7.67
CA CYS A 263 18.08 8.64 8.40
C CYS A 263 16.73 9.04 9.02
N CYS A 264 15.65 8.99 8.24
CA CYS A 264 14.30 9.30 8.74
C CYS A 264 13.84 8.31 9.82
N GLN A 265 14.24 7.03 9.70
CA GLN A 265 13.92 5.98 10.68
C GLN A 265 14.59 6.22 12.03
N ASN A 266 15.89 6.54 12.05
CA ASN A 266 16.61 6.84 13.29
C ASN A 266 16.04 8.08 13.97
N MET A 267 15.69 9.12 13.21
CA MET A 267 15.03 10.29 13.78
C MET A 267 13.63 9.98 14.31
N MET A 268 12.87 9.08 13.67
CA MET A 268 11.57 8.65 14.17
C MET A 268 11.69 7.93 15.51
N THR A 269 12.67 7.03 15.66
CA THR A 269 12.87 6.31 16.92
C THR A 269 13.37 7.24 18.03
N GLU A 270 14.28 8.16 17.72
CA GLU A 270 14.75 9.19 18.66
C GLU A 270 13.62 10.11 19.13
N LEU A 271 12.81 10.65 18.21
CA LEU A 271 11.68 11.53 18.56
C LEU A 271 10.55 10.79 19.27
N ALA A 272 10.33 9.53 18.91
CA ALA A 272 9.36 8.71 19.61
C ALA A 272 9.80 8.43 21.07
N ASP A 273 11.11 8.30 21.29
CA ASP A 273 11.69 8.10 22.62
C ASP A 273 11.53 9.33 23.54
N THR A 274 11.67 10.53 22.98
CA THR A 274 11.58 11.78 23.76
C THR A 274 10.16 12.33 23.91
N SER A 275 9.35 12.26 22.85
CA SER A 275 8.13 13.07 22.74
C SER A 275 6.85 12.24 22.64
N LEU A 276 6.92 10.99 22.19
CA LEU A 276 5.74 10.14 22.01
C LEU A 276 5.52 9.17 23.19
N ARG A 277 6.56 8.87 23.97
CA ARG A 277 6.50 7.88 25.06
C ARG A 277 5.34 8.11 26.05
N GLY A 278 5.08 9.36 26.45
CA GLY A 278 3.97 9.70 27.35
C GLY A 278 2.60 9.41 26.73
N ILE A 279 2.39 9.87 25.49
CA ILE A 279 1.14 9.67 24.75
C ILE A 279 0.89 8.18 24.47
N MET A 280 1.95 7.44 24.14
CA MET A 280 1.89 5.99 23.91
C MET A 280 1.55 5.22 25.18
N ALA A 281 2.05 5.66 26.34
CA ALA A 281 1.72 5.03 27.63
C ALA A 281 0.23 5.23 28.01
N GLU A 282 -0.35 6.39 27.70
CA GLU A 282 -1.77 6.68 27.95
C GLU A 282 -2.71 5.90 27.02
N THR A 283 -2.26 5.62 25.80
CA THR A 283 -3.06 4.99 24.75
C THR A 283 -2.84 3.47 24.64
N ARG A 284 -1.94 2.89 25.45
CA ARG A 284 -1.64 1.44 25.44
C ARG A 284 -2.83 0.55 25.81
N GLU A 285 -3.77 1.07 26.61
CA GLU A 285 -4.90 0.28 27.12
C GLU A 285 -5.76 -0.26 25.95
N VAL A 286 -5.81 0.45 24.81
CA VAL A 286 -6.47 0.00 23.58
C VAL A 286 -5.98 -1.37 23.12
N PHE A 287 -4.66 -1.64 23.22
CA PHE A 287 -4.10 -2.93 22.82
C PHE A 287 -4.20 -3.97 23.93
N LYS A 288 -4.07 -3.54 25.18
CA LYS A 288 -4.19 -4.42 26.35
C LYS A 288 -5.57 -5.06 26.42
N ASP A 289 -6.64 -4.28 26.31
CA ASP A 289 -8.02 -4.79 26.41
C ASP A 289 -8.31 -5.81 25.31
N VAL A 290 -7.84 -5.52 24.10
CA VAL A 290 -7.93 -6.44 22.94
C VAL A 290 -7.18 -7.73 23.21
N LEU A 291 -5.90 -7.66 23.57
CA LEU A 291 -5.06 -8.86 23.74
C LEU A 291 -5.45 -9.67 24.98
N ASP A 292 -5.90 -9.03 26.07
CA ASP A 292 -6.42 -9.72 27.25
C ASP A 292 -7.73 -10.46 26.95
N SER A 293 -8.50 -10.02 25.96
CA SER A 293 -9.73 -10.71 25.53
C SER A 293 -9.46 -11.97 24.68
N VAL A 294 -8.26 -12.11 24.09
CA VAL A 294 -7.90 -13.28 23.28
C VAL A 294 -7.60 -14.45 24.20
N LYS A 295 -8.51 -15.44 24.24
CA LYS A 295 -8.40 -16.61 25.12
C LYS A 295 -8.07 -17.90 24.36
N ASP A 296 -7.29 -18.77 25.00
CA ASP A 296 -7.02 -20.13 24.55
C ASP A 296 -8.21 -21.07 24.85
N SER A 297 -8.09 -22.35 24.48
CA SER A 297 -9.12 -23.37 24.74
C SER A 297 -9.40 -23.62 26.23
N GLU A 298 -8.52 -23.16 27.12
CA GLU A 298 -8.68 -23.26 28.58
C GLU A 298 -9.24 -21.96 29.19
N GLY A 299 -9.55 -20.95 28.37
CA GLY A 299 -10.05 -19.64 28.83
C GLY A 299 -8.97 -18.71 29.38
N LYS A 300 -7.69 -19.03 29.23
CA LYS A 300 -6.55 -18.19 29.64
C LYS A 300 -6.12 -17.30 28.49
N VAL A 301 -5.39 -16.22 28.76
CA VAL A 301 -4.85 -15.35 27.69
C VAL A 301 -3.96 -16.19 26.76
N ASP A 302 -4.28 -16.21 25.47
CA ASP A 302 -3.50 -16.93 24.47
C ASP A 302 -2.25 -16.12 24.11
N LEU A 303 -1.09 -16.56 24.61
CA LEU A 303 0.18 -15.87 24.40
C LEU A 303 0.75 -16.16 23.01
N MET A 304 1.25 -15.12 22.35
CA MET A 304 1.95 -15.19 21.07
C MET A 304 3.21 -16.05 21.19
N VAL A 305 3.34 -17.05 20.32
CA VAL A 305 4.48 -17.97 20.27
C VAL A 305 5.30 -17.74 19.01
N PHE A 306 6.63 -17.77 19.15
CA PHE A 306 7.57 -17.63 18.04
C PHE A 306 8.35 -18.92 17.83
N ASN A 307 8.69 -19.25 16.58
CA ASN A 307 9.57 -20.37 16.28
C ASN A 307 11.05 -19.99 16.47
N LYS A 308 11.97 -20.94 16.22
CA LYS A 308 13.42 -20.71 16.31
C LYS A 308 13.97 -19.69 15.31
N ARG A 309 13.21 -19.33 14.29
CA ARG A 309 13.55 -18.33 13.28
C ARG A 309 12.95 -16.95 13.59
N GLU A 310 12.35 -16.79 14.77
CA GLU A 310 11.65 -15.57 15.19
C GLU A 310 10.40 -15.24 14.37
N ASP A 311 9.78 -16.25 13.75
CA ASP A 311 8.51 -16.06 13.06
C ASP A 311 7.32 -16.31 14.01
N LEU A 312 6.36 -15.38 14.02
CA LEU A 312 5.12 -15.52 14.77
C LEU A 312 4.35 -16.77 14.30
N GLN A 313 3.86 -17.57 15.25
CA GLN A 313 3.13 -18.80 15.00
C GLN A 313 1.60 -18.59 15.00
N MET A 314 0.90 -19.58 14.47
CA MET A 314 -0.56 -19.65 14.49
C MET A 314 -1.09 -19.77 15.94
N PRO A 315 -2.28 -19.22 16.24
CA PRO A 315 -3.19 -18.52 15.33
C PRO A 315 -2.83 -17.05 15.06
N HIS A 316 -1.99 -16.44 15.90
CA HIS A 316 -1.64 -15.01 15.89
C HIS A 316 -1.09 -14.50 14.56
N ALA A 317 -0.33 -15.33 13.84
CA ALA A 317 0.20 -15.01 12.51
C ALA A 317 -0.87 -14.67 11.46
N LEU A 318 -2.13 -15.15 11.63
CA LEU A 318 -3.26 -14.78 10.76
C LEU A 318 -3.61 -13.30 10.82
N ARG A 319 -3.32 -12.64 11.93
CA ARG A 319 -3.71 -11.24 12.16
C ARG A 319 -2.73 -10.24 11.58
N MET A 320 -1.54 -10.68 11.18
CA MET A 320 -0.52 -9.79 10.67
C MET A 320 -0.91 -9.11 9.35
N ASP A 321 -1.63 -9.80 8.48
CA ASP A 321 -2.06 -9.24 7.17
C ASP A 321 -3.06 -8.12 7.36
N LEU A 322 -4.10 -8.45 8.13
CA LEU A 322 -5.10 -7.48 8.51
C LEU A 322 -4.48 -6.30 9.26
N GLY A 323 -3.58 -6.57 10.20
CA GLY A 323 -2.83 -5.53 10.92
C GLY A 323 -2.04 -4.62 9.97
N THR A 324 -1.35 -5.18 8.97
CA THR A 324 -0.61 -4.41 7.97
C THR A 324 -1.53 -3.50 7.17
N HIS A 325 -2.67 -4.02 6.69
CA HIS A 325 -3.66 -3.23 5.96
C HIS A 325 -4.25 -2.11 6.82
N ILE A 326 -4.58 -2.39 8.09
CA ILE A 326 -5.11 -1.39 9.03
C ILE A 326 -4.06 -0.31 9.31
N ILE A 327 -2.80 -0.66 9.57
CA ILE A 327 -1.72 0.32 9.81
C ILE A 327 -1.58 1.26 8.60
N ASN A 328 -1.49 0.70 7.39
CA ASN A 328 -1.36 1.47 6.15
C ASN A 328 -2.55 2.42 5.94
N TYR A 329 -3.76 1.92 6.19
CA TYR A 329 -4.99 2.70 6.12
C TYR A 329 -4.99 3.83 7.17
N LEU A 330 -4.63 3.55 8.43
CA LEU A 330 -4.65 4.54 9.51
C LEU A 330 -3.65 5.67 9.26
N ILE A 331 -2.42 5.35 8.88
CA ILE A 331 -1.40 6.35 8.54
C ILE A 331 -1.91 7.24 7.40
N THR A 332 -2.47 6.63 6.36
CA THR A 332 -3.00 7.35 5.20
C THR A 332 -4.18 8.24 5.59
N ALA A 333 -5.19 7.68 6.26
CA ALA A 333 -6.40 8.39 6.66
C ALA A 333 -6.09 9.59 7.55
N ILE A 334 -5.23 9.42 8.55
CA ILE A 334 -4.84 10.51 9.45
C ILE A 334 -4.06 11.59 8.70
N ALA A 335 -3.15 11.21 7.80
CA ALA A 335 -2.40 12.19 7.01
C ALA A 335 -3.35 13.04 6.15
N PHE A 336 -4.30 12.42 5.45
CA PHE A 336 -5.30 13.15 4.66
C PHE A 336 -6.28 13.97 5.51
N GLU A 337 -6.62 13.53 6.73
CA GLU A 337 -7.42 14.32 7.69
C GLU A 337 -6.70 15.57 8.21
N MET A 338 -5.37 15.62 8.12
CA MET A 338 -4.57 16.77 8.55
C MET A 338 -4.42 17.85 7.46
N GLU A 339 -4.75 17.53 6.21
CA GLU A 339 -4.74 18.49 5.10
C GLU A 339 -6.13 19.10 4.90
N PRO A 340 -6.24 20.22 4.14
CA PRO A 340 -7.52 20.83 3.83
C PRO A 340 -8.51 19.84 3.20
N PRO A 341 -9.83 19.93 3.49
CA PRO A 341 -10.83 18.98 2.98
C PRO A 341 -10.88 18.83 1.44
N ASN A 342 -10.38 19.83 0.72
CA ASN A 342 -10.29 19.87 -0.74
C ASN A 342 -8.94 19.38 -1.30
N ILE A 343 -8.05 18.79 -0.49
CA ILE A 343 -6.71 18.34 -0.95
C ILE A 343 -6.79 17.38 -2.15
N HIS A 344 -7.86 16.60 -2.27
CA HIS A 344 -8.08 15.71 -3.41
C HIS A 344 -8.49 16.42 -4.70
N LEU A 345 -8.94 17.68 -4.62
CA LEU A 345 -9.48 18.45 -5.75
C LEU A 345 -8.47 19.47 -6.33
N VAL A 346 -7.25 19.51 -5.79
CA VAL A 346 -6.21 20.48 -6.15
C VAL A 346 -4.92 19.75 -6.55
N GLU A 347 -4.08 20.40 -7.36
CA GLU A 347 -2.86 19.79 -7.93
C GLU A 347 -1.89 19.32 -6.85
N GLU A 348 -1.81 20.06 -5.74
CA GLU A 348 -0.98 19.76 -4.58
C GLU A 348 -1.30 18.40 -3.97
N GLY A 349 -2.53 17.91 -4.12
CA GLY A 349 -2.93 16.58 -3.67
C GLY A 349 -2.12 15.44 -4.29
N GLN A 350 -1.63 15.61 -5.52
CA GLN A 350 -0.84 14.60 -6.23
C GLN A 350 0.55 14.44 -5.60
N VAL A 351 1.18 15.57 -5.29
CA VAL A 351 2.46 15.60 -4.58
C VAL A 351 2.27 15.04 -3.17
N PHE A 352 1.20 15.46 -2.50
CA PHE A 352 0.86 14.98 -1.16
C PHE A 352 0.69 13.45 -1.11
N ALA A 353 0.00 12.84 -2.07
CA ALA A 353 -0.15 11.38 -2.13
C ALA A 353 1.20 10.65 -2.19
N SER A 354 2.16 11.19 -2.94
CA SER A 354 3.53 10.65 -3.00
C SER A 354 4.24 10.77 -1.64
N LEU A 355 4.06 11.89 -0.94
CA LEU A 355 4.60 12.09 0.42
C LEU A 355 3.99 11.13 1.44
N VAL A 356 2.68 10.90 1.37
CA VAL A 356 2.01 9.93 2.25
C VAL A 356 2.51 8.51 1.98
N SER A 357 2.82 8.16 0.73
CA SER A 357 3.48 6.88 0.42
C SER A 357 4.82 6.73 1.15
N THR A 358 5.65 7.78 1.16
CA THR A 358 6.92 7.78 1.92
C THR A 358 6.67 7.69 3.43
N LEU A 359 5.70 8.43 3.94
CA LEU A 359 5.32 8.39 5.36
C LEU A 359 4.89 6.99 5.79
N VAL A 360 4.07 6.31 4.99
CA VAL A 360 3.67 4.92 5.23
C VAL A 360 4.91 4.02 5.30
N GLN A 361 5.87 4.16 4.38
CA GLN A 361 7.11 3.36 4.41
C GLN A 361 7.95 3.61 5.67
N VAL A 362 8.06 4.85 6.11
CA VAL A 362 8.80 5.22 7.33
C VAL A 362 8.13 4.63 8.57
N LEU A 363 6.82 4.81 8.72
CA LEU A 363 6.08 4.41 9.92
C LEU A 363 5.79 2.90 10.00
N THR A 364 5.85 2.20 8.86
CA THR A 364 5.71 0.72 8.80
C THR A 364 7.05 0.00 8.80
N TYR A 365 8.14 0.74 8.95
CA TYR A 365 9.47 0.16 9.06
C TYR A 365 9.60 -0.66 10.35
N GLN A 366 10.32 -1.76 10.26
CA GLN A 366 10.33 -2.79 11.29
C GLN A 366 10.82 -2.25 12.64
N GLU A 367 11.86 -1.43 12.65
CA GLU A 367 12.46 -0.81 13.84
C GLU A 367 11.50 0.17 14.50
N VAL A 368 10.72 0.91 13.70
CA VAL A 368 9.72 1.87 14.18
C VAL A 368 8.54 1.12 14.82
N LEU A 369 8.02 0.08 14.17
CA LEU A 369 6.96 -0.77 14.73
C LEU A 369 7.43 -1.51 15.98
N ALA A 370 8.68 -1.98 15.99
CA ALA A 370 9.29 -2.64 17.15
C ALA A 370 9.42 -1.68 18.33
N PHE A 371 9.83 -0.44 18.07
CA PHE A 371 9.86 0.61 19.09
C PHE A 371 8.46 0.85 19.68
N PHE A 372 7.43 0.94 18.84
CA PHE A 372 6.06 1.12 19.33
C PHE A 372 5.60 -0.04 20.21
N SER A 373 5.86 -1.27 19.77
CA SER A 373 5.57 -2.51 20.51
C SER A 373 6.18 -2.51 21.91
N THR A 374 7.48 -2.18 22.00
CA THR A 374 8.22 -2.13 23.26
C THR A 374 7.74 -1.02 24.15
N SER A 375 7.48 0.17 23.59
CA SER A 375 7.06 1.36 24.33
C SER A 375 5.71 1.21 25.02
N ILE A 376 4.78 0.47 24.40
CA ILE A 376 3.47 0.17 25.01
C ILE A 376 3.45 -1.14 25.80
N GLY A 377 4.59 -1.84 25.88
CA GLY A 377 4.75 -3.02 26.71
C GLY A 377 4.06 -4.29 26.19
N LEU A 378 3.97 -4.48 24.87
CA LEU A 378 3.31 -5.67 24.30
C LEU A 378 4.03 -7.01 24.59
N GLY A 379 5.24 -6.97 25.17
CA GLY A 379 6.00 -8.16 25.56
C GLY A 379 5.28 -9.06 26.57
N ASN A 380 4.30 -8.52 27.31
CA ASN A 380 3.50 -9.29 28.27
C ASN A 380 2.65 -10.38 27.59
N TRP A 381 2.29 -10.22 26.32
CA TRP A 381 1.47 -11.16 25.54
C TRP A 381 2.28 -12.11 24.66
N VAL A 382 3.61 -12.11 24.77
CA VAL A 382 4.50 -13.06 24.09
C VAL A 382 4.80 -14.23 25.04
N LYS A 383 5.16 -15.43 24.59
CA LYS A 383 5.61 -16.59 25.41
C LYS A 383 7.16 -16.72 25.41
N GLY A 384 7.82 -17.11 26.53
CA GLY A 384 9.31 -17.10 26.69
C GLY A 384 9.86 -16.43 27.98
N GLN A 385 11.09 -15.94 28.10
CA GLN A 385 11.49 -15.01 29.19
C GLN A 385 12.29 -13.80 28.64
N ASP A 386 12.94 -13.93 27.49
CA ASP A 386 13.74 -12.87 26.82
C ASP A 386 12.97 -12.14 25.69
N ARG A 387 11.69 -11.83 25.94
CA ARG A 387 10.63 -11.77 24.91
C ARG A 387 10.63 -10.54 23.97
N LEU A 388 11.41 -9.49 24.26
CA LEU A 388 11.56 -8.29 23.41
C LEU A 388 13.03 -7.85 23.25
N SER A 389 13.99 -8.63 23.77
CA SER A 389 15.42 -8.36 23.68
C SER A 389 16.08 -8.96 22.43
N SER A 390 15.34 -9.73 21.63
CA SER A 390 15.69 -10.05 20.25
C SER A 390 15.58 -8.79 19.36
N GLY A 391 16.19 -8.82 18.17
CA GLY A 391 16.15 -7.69 17.25
C GLY A 391 14.72 -7.25 16.88
N PRO A 392 14.55 -6.22 16.01
CA PRO A 392 13.23 -5.65 15.70
C PRO A 392 12.24 -6.65 15.08
N GLY A 393 12.72 -7.84 14.68
CA GLY A 393 12.01 -9.08 14.36
C GLY A 393 10.72 -9.31 15.12
N VAL A 394 10.86 -9.73 16.37
CA VAL A 394 9.74 -10.16 17.21
C VAL A 394 8.81 -9.00 17.56
N PRO A 395 9.31 -7.85 18.08
CA PRO A 395 8.42 -6.81 18.57
C PRO A 395 7.54 -6.19 17.48
N SER A 396 8.07 -6.02 16.26
CA SER A 396 7.27 -5.50 15.12
C SER A 396 6.11 -6.41 14.76
N GLN A 397 6.33 -7.73 14.73
CA GLN A 397 5.27 -8.71 14.44
C GLN A 397 4.19 -8.71 15.52
N VAL A 398 4.58 -8.59 16.79
CA VAL A 398 3.65 -8.48 17.93
C VAL A 398 2.75 -7.27 17.77
N PHE A 399 3.33 -6.10 17.44
CA PHE A 399 2.56 -4.87 17.23
C PHE A 399 1.58 -5.01 16.06
N THR A 400 2.06 -5.49 14.90
CA THR A 400 1.20 -5.70 13.74
C THR A 400 0.06 -6.68 14.03
N ALA A 401 0.34 -7.79 14.72
CA ALA A 401 -0.68 -8.75 15.12
C ALA A 401 -1.70 -8.14 16.10
N ALA A 402 -1.26 -7.32 17.06
CA ALA A 402 -2.14 -6.63 18.00
C ALA A 402 -3.10 -5.67 17.30
N VAL A 403 -2.62 -4.92 16.29
CA VAL A 403 -3.50 -4.10 15.43
C VAL A 403 -4.50 -4.97 14.67
N GLY A 404 -4.09 -6.13 14.16
CA GLY A 404 -4.99 -7.06 13.48
C GLY A 404 -6.08 -7.63 14.42
N TYR A 405 -5.74 -7.94 15.66
CA TYR A 405 -6.69 -8.39 16.68
C TYR A 405 -7.71 -7.32 17.06
N TYR A 406 -7.34 -6.03 17.00
CA TYR A 406 -8.27 -4.94 17.30
C TYR A 406 -9.54 -5.01 16.45
N HIS A 407 -9.40 -5.34 15.15
CA HIS A 407 -10.57 -5.48 14.30
C HIS A 407 -11.42 -6.70 14.67
N GLU A 408 -10.79 -7.86 14.90
CA GLU A 408 -11.52 -9.10 15.24
C GLU A 408 -12.32 -8.99 16.53
N VAL A 409 -11.70 -8.46 17.59
CA VAL A 409 -12.35 -8.39 18.92
C VAL A 409 -13.52 -7.42 18.90
N ASN A 410 -13.38 -6.32 18.17
CA ASN A 410 -14.44 -5.31 18.13
C ASN A 410 -15.54 -5.67 17.12
N ASN A 411 -15.31 -6.58 16.14
CA ASN A 411 -16.27 -7.20 15.21
C ASN A 411 -17.46 -6.33 14.75
N GLU A 412 -17.25 -5.03 14.63
CA GLU A 412 -18.31 -4.10 14.27
C GLU A 412 -18.45 -4.09 12.75
N VAL A 413 -19.70 -4.13 12.29
CA VAL A 413 -20.07 -4.01 10.87
C VAL A 413 -19.53 -2.69 10.28
N ASP A 414 -19.20 -1.73 11.12
CA ASP A 414 -18.41 -0.55 10.80
C ASP A 414 -17.34 -0.34 11.90
N PRO A 415 -16.11 -0.85 11.72
CA PRO A 415 -15.11 -0.83 12.77
C PRO A 415 -14.79 0.61 13.19
N HIS A 416 -15.12 0.96 14.43
CA HIS A 416 -14.70 2.21 15.03
C HIS A 416 -13.18 2.19 15.29
N TYR A 417 -12.42 2.61 14.28
CA TYR A 417 -10.98 2.76 14.37
C TYR A 417 -10.55 4.03 15.14
N GLU A 418 -11.46 4.78 15.75
CA GLU A 418 -11.15 6.05 16.43
C GLU A 418 -10.13 5.91 17.59
N PRO A 419 -10.21 4.88 18.46
CA PRO A 419 -9.16 4.63 19.45
C PRO A 419 -7.79 4.39 18.82
N LEU A 420 -7.72 3.61 17.74
CA LEU A 420 -6.47 3.44 16.99
C LEU A 420 -6.03 4.73 16.29
N LYS A 421 -6.95 5.53 15.74
CA LYS A 421 -6.59 6.84 15.17
C LYS A 421 -5.99 7.76 16.22
N THR A 422 -6.55 7.78 17.42
CA THR A 422 -6.00 8.54 18.56
C THR A 422 -4.58 8.09 18.89
N PHE A 423 -4.33 6.78 18.87
CA PHE A 423 -2.99 6.22 19.02
C PHE A 423 -2.05 6.66 17.88
N PHE A 424 -2.45 6.51 16.61
CA PHE A 424 -1.61 6.77 15.43
C PHE A 424 -1.38 8.25 15.11
N ARG A 425 -2.27 9.15 15.51
CA ARG A 425 -2.23 10.58 15.12
C ARG A 425 -0.95 11.30 15.54
N PRO A 426 -0.44 11.17 16.77
CA PRO A 426 0.86 11.72 17.16
C PRO A 426 2.04 11.21 16.32
N MET A 427 2.05 9.91 15.98
CA MET A 427 3.12 9.31 15.16
C MET A 427 3.09 9.83 13.73
N VAL A 428 1.90 9.98 13.15
CA VAL A 428 1.71 10.57 11.82
C VAL A 428 2.19 12.03 11.79
N LYS A 429 1.81 12.83 12.79
CA LYS A 429 2.31 14.21 12.95
C LYS A 429 3.84 14.26 12.99
N CYS A 430 4.46 13.45 13.83
CA CYS A 430 5.92 13.37 13.95
C CYS A 430 6.59 12.95 12.63
N GLY A 431 6.04 11.93 11.94
CA GLY A 431 6.57 11.49 10.66
C GLY A 431 6.50 12.57 9.57
N ILE A 432 5.39 13.32 9.52
CA ILE A 432 5.24 14.48 8.62
C ILE A 432 6.32 15.53 8.91
N GLU A 433 6.55 15.88 10.18
CA GLU A 433 7.59 16.84 10.57
C GLU A 433 9.00 16.40 10.18
N ILE A 434 9.32 15.11 10.31
CA ILE A 434 10.62 14.57 9.89
C ILE A 434 10.79 14.66 8.38
N LEU A 435 9.76 14.30 7.61
CA LEU A 435 9.80 14.43 6.16
C LEU A 435 10.02 15.90 5.75
N ARG A 436 9.38 16.86 6.45
CA ARG A 436 9.62 18.30 6.23
C ARG A 436 11.06 18.71 6.47
N LYS A 437 11.66 18.27 7.57
CA LYS A 437 13.08 18.54 7.88
C LYS A 437 14.03 18.00 6.81
N HIS A 438 13.62 16.98 6.06
CA HIS A 438 14.37 16.42 4.94
C HIS A 438 14.01 17.03 3.57
N GLY A 439 13.32 18.17 3.55
CA GLY A 439 13.02 18.92 2.33
C GLY A 439 11.71 18.51 1.64
N HIS A 440 10.88 17.66 2.25
CA HIS A 440 9.54 17.36 1.74
C HIS A 440 8.54 18.43 2.19
N THR A 441 8.14 19.33 1.29
CA THR A 441 7.14 20.36 1.60
C THR A 441 5.72 19.79 1.65
N PHE A 442 5.06 19.96 2.79
CA PHE A 442 3.61 19.78 2.95
C PHE A 442 2.93 21.15 2.89
N THR A 443 1.73 21.21 2.32
CA THR A 443 1.00 22.45 2.04
C THR A 443 0.63 23.23 3.30
N THR A 444 0.25 22.58 4.40
CA THR A 444 -0.12 23.27 5.63
C THR A 444 -0.05 22.37 6.87
N LEU A 445 0.91 22.58 7.78
CA LEU A 445 0.54 22.65 9.20
C LEU A 445 1.00 24.03 9.67
N PRO A 446 0.20 24.75 10.47
CA PRO A 446 0.70 25.95 11.13
C PRO A 446 1.97 25.57 11.89
N SER A 447 3.03 26.35 11.72
CA SER A 447 4.13 26.35 12.68
C SER A 447 3.52 26.69 14.04
N ASP A 448 3.51 25.75 14.98
CA ASP A 448 3.40 26.05 16.41
C ASP A 448 4.69 26.77 16.84
N HIS A 449 4.86 27.98 16.35
CA HIS A 449 5.65 29.01 17.01
C HIS A 449 4.63 29.94 17.65
N GLY A 450 4.28 29.58 18.89
CA GLY A 450 3.81 30.57 19.84
C GLY A 450 4.95 31.54 20.08
N ASP A 451 5.03 32.58 19.27
CA ASP A 451 5.71 33.81 19.65
C ASP A 451 4.92 34.41 20.80
N ASN A 452 5.41 34.14 22.01
CA ASN A 452 5.17 35.00 23.16
C ASN A 452 5.91 36.33 22.91
N ASP A 453 5.37 37.17 22.04
CA ASP A 453 5.62 38.60 22.10
C ASP A 453 4.78 39.16 23.25
N VAL A 454 5.39 39.12 24.43
CA VAL A 454 5.03 39.98 25.56
C VAL A 454 5.62 41.34 25.24
N ASP A 455 4.82 42.23 24.67
CA ASP A 455 5.08 43.67 24.71
C ASP A 455 4.76 44.17 26.14
N GLU A 456 5.82 44.57 26.85
CA GLU A 456 5.78 45.63 27.87
C GLU A 456 6.05 47.00 27.22
#